data_AF-A0A0B6YU15-F1
#
_entry.id   AF-A0A0B6YU15-F1
#
_cell.length_a   1.000
_cell.length_b   1.000
_cell.length_c   1.000
_cell.angle_alpha   90.00
_cell.angle_beta   90.00
_cell.angle_gamma   90.00
#
_symmetry.space_group_name_H-M   'P 1'
#
loop_
_entity.id
_entity.type
_entity.pdbx_description
1 polymer ?
#
loop_
_entity_poly.entity_id
_entity_poly.type
_entity_poly.pdbx_seq_one_letter_code
_entity_poly.pdbx_strand_id
1 'polypeptide(L)' 'MWLDEELYVTAEIIRTALKTSGSTASGPDGIRYKDIADLSNDDMEDLVKEFNVSIKNGTIREEWLHSYLL' A
#
# COMPACT_ATOMS: atom_id res chain seq x y z
N MET A 1 18.66 21.28 5.79
CA MET A 1 18.99 20.40 4.65
C MET A 1 18.11 19.18 4.82
N TRP A 2 16.96 19.19 4.16
CA TRP A 2 16.06 18.03 4.15
C TRP A 2 16.74 17.03 3.21
N LEU A 3 17.14 15.88 3.73
CA LEU A 3 17.52 14.78 2.85
C LEU A 3 16.27 14.46 2.05
N ASP A 4 16.38 14.45 0.72
CA ASP A 4 15.46 13.68 -0.11
C ASP A 4 15.45 12.27 0.49
N GLU A 5 14.43 11.95 1.29
CA GLU A 5 14.23 10.56 1.69
C GLU A 5 13.95 9.82 0.40
N GLU A 6 14.91 9.00 -0.03
CA GLU A 6 14.78 8.18 -1.23
C GLU A 6 13.57 7.25 -1.03
N LEU A 7 12.45 7.63 -1.64
CA LEU A 7 11.23 6.84 -1.62
C LEU A 7 11.44 5.66 -2.58
N TYR A 8 11.38 4.45 -2.04
CA TYR A 8 11.39 3.21 -2.81
C TYR A 8 10.11 3.04 -3.63
N VAL A 9 8.99 3.57 -3.13
CA VAL A 9 7.66 3.49 -3.74
C VAL A 9 6.97 4.86 -3.66
N THR A 10 6.25 5.24 -4.70
CA THR A 10 5.44 6.48 -4.75
C THR A 10 3.96 6.15 -4.94
N ALA A 11 3.08 7.12 -4.64
CA ALA A 11 1.63 6.98 -4.85
C ALA A 11 1.30 6.65 -6.32
N GLU A 12 2.04 7.25 -7.26
CA GLU A 12 1.86 6.99 -8.70
C GLU A 12 2.21 5.54 -9.06
N ILE A 13 3.28 4.98 -8.49
CA ILE A 13 3.67 3.57 -8.70
C ILE A 13 2.56 2.64 -8.19
N ILE A 14 2.05 2.88 -6.98
CA ILE A 14 0.97 2.07 -6.40
C ILE A 14 -0.29 2.18 -7.27
N ARG A 15 -0.73 3.39 -7.62
CA ARG A 15 -1.93 3.59 -8.47
C ARG A 15 -1.78 2.93 -9.83
N THR A 16 -0.60 2.98 -10.43
CA THR A 16 -0.32 2.33 -11.72
C THR A 16 -0.41 0.81 -11.58
N ALA A 17 0.18 0.23 -10.54
CA ALA A 17 0.10 -1.20 -10.27
C ALA A 17 -1.35 -1.67 -10.02
N LEU A 18 -2.14 -0.89 -9.29
CA LEU A 18 -3.55 -1.22 -9.03
C LEU A 18 -4.41 -1.15 -10.29
N LYS A 19 -4.18 -0.16 -11.17
CA LYS A 19 -4.89 -0.01 -12.46
C LYS A 19 -4.64 -1.17 -13.43
N THR A 20 -3.43 -1.72 -13.45
CA THR A 20 -3.09 -2.86 -14.33
C THR A 20 -3.61 -4.19 -13.81
N SER A 21 -4.08 -4.24 -12.56
CA SER A 21 -4.55 -5.44 -11.87
C SER A 21 -6.06 -5.68 -11.99
N GLY A 22 -6.70 -5.29 -13.09
CA GLY A 22 -8.15 -5.39 -13.25
C GLY A 22 -8.70 -6.81 -13.02
N SER A 23 -9.70 -6.95 -12.14
CA SER A 23 -10.34 -8.21 -11.70
C SER A 23 -9.48 -9.14 -10.83
N THR A 24 -8.88 -8.61 -9.75
CA THR A 24 -8.35 -9.47 -8.68
C THR A 24 -9.46 -10.04 -7.80
N ALA A 25 -9.29 -11.31 -7.39
CA ALA A 25 -10.08 -11.88 -6.30
C ALA A 25 -9.81 -11.09 -5.01
N SER A 26 -10.77 -11.09 -4.09
CA SER A 26 -10.56 -10.50 -2.77
C SER A 26 -9.49 -11.27 -2.00
N GLY A 27 -8.73 -10.54 -1.19
CA GLY A 27 -7.92 -11.15 -0.13
C GLY A 27 -8.80 -11.91 0.87
N PRO A 28 -8.19 -12.69 1.79
CA PRO A 28 -8.93 -13.41 2.83
C PRO A 28 -9.71 -12.47 3.78
N ASP A 29 -9.35 -11.19 3.83
CA ASP A 29 -10.05 -10.09 4.51
C ASP A 29 -11.20 -9.47 3.70
N GLY A 30 -11.47 -9.97 2.49
CA GLY A 30 -12.50 -9.43 1.60
C GLY A 30 -12.08 -8.19 0.80
N ILE A 31 -10.90 -7.62 1.06
CA ILE A 31 -10.41 -6.41 0.39
C ILE A 31 -9.91 -6.76 -1.02
N ARG A 32 -10.29 -5.97 -2.01
CA ARG A 32 -9.82 -6.09 -3.40
C ARG A 32 -8.92 -4.91 -3.75
N TYR A 33 -8.13 -5.07 -4.81
CA TYR A 33 -7.25 -4.01 -5.28
C TYR A 33 -8.00 -2.75 -5.71
N LYS A 34 -9.24 -2.88 -6.20
CA LYS A 34 -10.08 -1.72 -6.49
C LYS A 34 -10.44 -0.91 -5.24
N ASP A 35 -10.59 -1.56 -4.08
CA ASP A 35 -10.95 -0.90 -2.84
C ASP A 35 -9.75 -0.04 -2.34
N ILE A 36 -8.52 -0.45 -2.68
CA ILE A 36 -7.29 0.33 -2.47
C ILE A 36 -7.14 1.42 -3.53
N ALA A 37 -7.53 1.15 -4.78
CA ALA A 37 -7.44 2.13 -5.87
C ALA A 37 -8.33 3.36 -5.65
N ASP A 38 -9.44 3.17 -4.93
CA ASP A 38 -10.43 4.18 -4.59
C ASP A 38 -10.06 5.01 -3.34
N LEU A 39 -8.91 4.75 -2.71
CA LEU A 39 -8.41 5.56 -1.59
C LEU A 39 -8.21 7.03 -1.99
N SER A 40 -8.49 7.92 -1.04
CA SER A 40 -8.22 9.34 -1.18
C SER A 40 -6.72 9.59 -1.41
N ASN A 41 -6.35 10.79 -1.87
CA ASN A 41 -4.94 11.12 -2.02
C ASN A 41 -4.21 11.11 -0.67
N ASP A 42 -4.85 11.62 0.38
CA ASP A 42 -4.25 11.66 1.72
C ASP A 42 -4.04 10.24 2.25
N ASP A 43 -5.03 9.36 2.13
CA ASP A 43 -4.90 7.95 2.54
C ASP A 43 -3.84 7.20 1.71
N MET A 44 -3.72 7.52 0.42
CA MET A 44 -2.69 6.93 -0.45
C MET A 44 -1.28 7.40 -0.04
N GLU A 45 -1.10 8.66 0.32
CA GLU A 45 0.19 9.17 0.82
C GLU A 45 0.57 8.53 2.17
N ASP A 46 -0.41 8.35 3.06
CA ASP A 46 -0.19 7.63 4.32
C ASP A 46 0.21 6.16 4.06
N LEU A 47 -0.46 5.48 3.13
CA LEU A 47 -0.10 4.12 2.71
C LEU A 47 1.32 4.07 2.15
N VAL A 48 1.70 5.01 1.28
CA VAL A 48 3.05 5.11 0.71
C VAL A 48 4.09 5.27 1.81
N LYS A 49 3.83 6.14 2.79
CA LYS A 49 4.72 6.35 3.93
C LYS A 49 4.92 5.08 4.73
N GLU A 50 3.84 4.39 5.08
CA GLU A 50 3.91 3.12 5.80
C GLU A 50 4.66 2.05 5.01
N PHE A 51 4.41 1.95 3.71
CA PHE A 51 5.07 0.98 2.83
C PHE A 51 6.57 1.24 2.72
N ASN A 52 6.99 2.50 2.58
CA ASN A 52 8.41 2.86 2.54
C ASN A 52 9.12 2.60 3.88
N VAL A 53 8.46 2.87 5.02
CA VAL A 53 9.00 2.52 6.35
C VAL A 53 9.18 1.01 6.46
N SER A 54 8.20 0.23 6.02
CA SER A 54 8.25 -1.24 5.99
C SER A 54 9.43 -1.75 5.14
N ILE A 55 9.61 -1.23 3.92
CA ILE A 55 10.73 -1.59 3.03
C ILE A 55 12.08 -1.23 3.67
N LYS A 56 12.21 -0.01 4.18
CA LYS A 56 13.44 0.51 4.79
C LYS A 56 13.88 -0.31 6.00
N ASN A 57 12.92 -0.75 6.82
CA ASN A 57 13.20 -1.49 8.05
C ASN A 57 13.20 -3.02 7.85
N GLY A 58 12.71 -3.52 6.71
CA GLY A 58 12.51 -4.95 6.49
C GLY A 58 11.45 -5.56 7.40
N THR A 59 10.44 -4.79 7.78
CA THR A 59 9.40 -5.19 8.76
C THR A 59 8.02 -5.11 8.16
N ILE A 60 7.24 -6.19 8.22
CA ILE A 60 5.83 -6.20 7.83
C ILE A 60 4.97 -6.01 9.08
N ARG A 61 3.92 -5.18 9.01
CA ARG A 61 2.97 -5.03 10.13
C ARG A 61 2.17 -6.32 10.30
N GLU A 62 2.10 -6.82 11.53
CA GLU A 62 1.35 -8.05 11.87
C GLU A 62 -0.12 -7.99 11.43
N GLU A 63 -0.74 -6.81 11.53
CA GLU A 63 -2.11 -6.57 11.09
C GLU A 63 -2.34 -6.77 9.57
N TRP A 64 -1.30 -6.60 8.75
CA TRP A 64 -1.38 -6.87 7.30
C TRP A 64 -1.28 -8.36 7.01
N LEU A 65 -0.50 -9.10 7.81
CA LEU A 65 -0.38 -10.56 7.68
C LEU A 65 -1.62 -11.28 8.19
N HIS A 66 -2.27 -10.71 9.19
CA HIS A 66 -3.40 -11.30 9.90
C HIS A 66 -4.71 -10.56 9.65
N SER A 67 -4.82 -9.81 8.55
CA SER A 67 -6.01 -9.00 8.23
C SER A 67 -7.31 -9.82 8.17
N TYR A 68 -7.21 -11.13 7.98
CA TYR A 68 -8.30 -12.10 7.89
C TYR A 68 -8.68 -12.79 9.20
N LEU A 69 -7.96 -12.52 10.30
CA LEU A 69 -8.25 -13.06 11.63
C LEU A 69 -9.19 -12.17 12.45
N LEU A 70 -9.73 -11.10 11.85
CA LEU A 70 -10.63 -10.14 12.48
C LEU A 70 -12.11 -10.46 12.19
#